data_AF-B0W4L0-F1
#
_entry.id   AF-B0W4L0-F1
#
_cell.length_a   1.000
_cell.length_b   1.000
_cell.length_c   1.000
_cell.angle_alpha   90.00
_cell.angle_beta   90.00
_cell.angle_gamma   90.00
#
_symmetry.space_group_name_H-M   'P 1'
#
loop_
_entity.id
_entity.type
_entity.pdbx_description
1 polymer ?
#
loop_
_entity_poly.entity_id
_entity_poly.type
_entity_poly.pdbx_seq_one_letter_code
_entity_poly.pdbx_strand_id
1 'polypeptide(L)'
;MQNLSIPLADNVFDRIMYNRGPTRDDMKYLRCVYIKFGILDASDKFVIDRAVEFEMDRYEEEQVRPVVTRCAKQDDPSVYERLWQFYQCFSADKSLAG
;
A
#
# COMPACT_ATOMS: atom_id res chain seq x y z
N MET A 1 -18.62 7.45 -9.86
CA MET A 1 -17.42 6.59 -9.83
C MET A 1 -16.51 7.07 -10.95
N GLN A 2 -15.31 7.56 -10.64
CA GLN A 2 -14.35 7.94 -11.69
C GLN A 2 -13.77 6.66 -12.30
N ASN A 3 -13.87 6.56 -13.62
CA ASN A 3 -13.37 5.45 -14.40
C ASN A 3 -11.84 5.62 -14.50
N LEU A 4 -11.09 4.86 -13.70
CA LEU A 4 -9.64 4.77 -13.85
C LEU A 4 -9.41 3.87 -15.07
N SER A 5 -9.09 4.45 -16.22
CA SER A 5 -8.89 3.75 -17.50
C SER A 5 -7.62 2.88 -17.50
N ILE A 6 -7.56 1.92 -16.60
CA ILE A 6 -6.42 1.05 -16.40
C ILE A 6 -6.74 -0.30 -17.04
N PRO A 7 -5.96 -0.75 -18.03
CA PRO A 7 -6.20 -2.03 -18.69
C PRO A 7 -6.15 -3.18 -17.68
N LEU A 8 -7.12 -4.11 -17.74
CA LEU A 8 -7.16 -5.31 -16.88
C LEU A 8 -5.90 -6.20 -17.01
N ALA A 9 -5.18 -6.09 -18.12
CA ALA A 9 -3.92 -6.81 -18.37
C ALA A 9 -2.69 -6.10 -17.77
N ASP A 10 -2.86 -4.92 -17.18
CA ASP A 10 -1.80 -4.07 -16.66
C ASP A 10 -1.89 -4.09 -15.13
N ASN A 11 -1.24 -5.08 -14.50
CA ASN A 11 -1.30 -5.24 -13.06
C ASN A 11 -0.54 -4.09 -12.38
N VAL A 12 -1.27 -3.04 -12.01
CA VAL A 12 -0.73 -1.87 -11.32
C VAL A 12 0.00 -2.26 -10.04
N PHE A 13 -0.42 -3.34 -9.36
CA PHE A 13 0.31 -3.84 -8.20
C PHE A 13 1.67 -4.36 -8.61
N ASP A 14 1.78 -5.17 -9.67
CA ASP A 14 3.09 -5.63 -10.17
C ASP A 14 3.94 -4.44 -10.62
N ARG A 15 3.34 -3.45 -11.28
CA ARG A 15 4.08 -2.24 -11.68
C ARG A 15 4.58 -1.47 -10.47
N ILE A 16 3.77 -1.25 -9.43
CA ILE A 16 4.22 -0.61 -8.19
C ILE A 16 5.25 -1.48 -7.47
N MET A 17 5.07 -2.81 -7.51
CA MET A 17 5.91 -3.75 -6.79
C MET A 17 7.30 -3.90 -7.42
N TYR A 18 7.37 -3.89 -8.74
CA TYR A 18 8.58 -4.13 -9.51
C TYR A 18 9.18 -2.86 -10.13
N ASN A 19 8.49 -1.71 -10.21
CA ASN A 19 9.11 -0.44 -10.59
C ASN A 19 9.83 0.22 -9.42
N ARG A 20 11.03 0.72 -9.72
CA ARG A 20 11.81 1.62 -8.84
C ARG A 20 11.27 3.07 -8.84
N GLY A 21 9.99 3.28 -9.10
CA GLY A 21 9.36 4.61 -9.23
C GLY A 21 7.96 4.54 -9.85
N PRO A 22 6.89 4.45 -9.04
CA PRO A 22 5.51 4.43 -9.53
C PRO A 22 5.12 5.78 -10.14
N THR A 23 4.26 5.75 -11.14
CA THR A 23 3.70 6.99 -11.72
C THR A 23 2.65 7.61 -10.79
N ARG A 24 2.28 8.86 -11.05
CA ARG A 24 1.20 9.51 -10.29
C ARG A 24 -0.15 8.80 -10.44
N ASP A 25 -0.42 8.19 -11.60
CA ASP A 25 -1.67 7.46 -11.82
C ASP A 25 -1.67 6.09 -11.13
N ASP A 26 -0.50 5.45 -11.01
CA ASP A 26 -0.34 4.25 -10.17
C ASP A 26 -0.69 4.56 -8.71
N MET A 27 -0.18 5.67 -8.18
CA MET A 27 -0.45 6.06 -6.79
C MET A 27 -1.91 6.48 -6.56
N LYS A 28 -2.58 7.06 -7.58
CA LYS A 28 -4.04 7.31 -7.52
C LYS A 28 -4.83 6.01 -7.46
N TYR A 29 -4.45 5.03 -8.27
CA TYR A 29 -5.08 3.71 -8.24
C TYR A 29 -4.88 3.04 -6.89
N LEU A 30 -3.64 3.01 -6.37
CA LEU A 30 -3.34 2.41 -5.08
C LEU A 30 -4.12 3.07 -3.94
N ARG A 31 -4.18 4.42 -3.91
CA ARG A 31 -5.00 5.17 -2.96
C ARG A 31 -6.47 4.77 -3.06
N CYS A 32 -7.02 4.68 -4.28
CA CYS A 32 -8.41 4.31 -4.50
C CYS A 32 -8.71 2.90 -3.96
N VAL A 33 -7.80 1.94 -4.21
CA VAL A 33 -7.94 0.59 -3.68
C VAL A 33 -7.87 0.60 -2.15
N TYR A 34 -6.90 1.28 -1.56
CA TYR A 34 -6.72 1.29 -0.10
C TYR A 34 -7.89 1.94 0.62
N ILE A 35 -8.49 3.00 0.06
CA ILE A 35 -9.74 3.57 0.59
C ILE A 35 -10.89 2.56 0.47
N LYS A 36 -11.01 1.87 -0.67
CA LYS A 36 -12.09 0.89 -0.92
C LYS A 36 -12.06 -0.28 0.07
N PHE A 37 -10.87 -0.73 0.46
CA PHE A 37 -10.67 -1.80 1.44
C PHE A 37 -10.53 -1.28 2.89
N GLY A 38 -10.66 0.03 3.12
CA GLY A 38 -10.58 0.62 4.45
C GLY A 38 -9.18 0.64 5.07
N ILE A 39 -8.14 0.36 4.28
CA ILE A 39 -6.72 0.46 4.65
C ILE A 39 -6.34 1.93 4.89
N LEU A 40 -6.93 2.84 4.12
CA LEU A 40 -6.91 4.27 4.39
C LEU A 40 -8.28 4.74 4.88
N ASP A 41 -8.30 5.64 5.86
CA ASP A 41 -9.51 6.35 6.27
C ASP A 41 -9.86 7.50 5.31
N ALA A 42 -10.99 8.18 5.58
CA ALA A 42 -11.45 9.31 4.76
C ALA A 42 -10.48 10.52 4.75
N SER A 43 -9.52 10.56 5.68
CA SER A 43 -8.47 11.58 5.78
C SER A 43 -7.11 11.08 5.24
N ASP A 44 -7.10 9.98 4.48
CA ASP A 44 -5.88 9.38 3.92
C ASP A 44 -4.85 8.94 4.97
N LYS A 45 -5.31 8.55 6.16
CA LYS A 45 -4.47 7.94 7.20
C LYS A 45 -4.61 6.43 7.18
N PHE A 46 -3.49 5.73 7.42
CA PHE A 46 -3.49 4.29 7.54
C PHE A 46 -4.30 3.81 8.74
N VAL A 47 -5.21 2.87 8.48
CA VAL A 47 -5.91 2.10 9.50
C VAL A 47 -5.12 0.80 9.68
N ILE A 48 -4.28 0.75 10.72
CA ILE A 48 -3.29 -0.33 10.92
C ILE A 48 -3.94 -1.70 10.90
N ASP A 49 -5.05 -1.90 11.61
CA ASP A 49 -5.69 -3.21 11.69
C ASP A 49 -6.21 -3.68 10.33
N ARG A 50 -6.74 -2.77 9.49
CA ARG A 50 -7.17 -3.10 8.12
C ARG A 50 -6.00 -3.39 7.20
N ALA A 51 -4.89 -2.67 7.35
CA ALA A 51 -3.67 -2.94 6.61
C ALA A 51 -3.08 -4.32 6.98
N VAL A 52 -3.11 -4.68 8.27
CA VAL A 52 -2.68 -6.00 8.75
C VAL A 52 -3.60 -7.09 8.19
N GLU A 53 -4.91 -6.95 8.34
CA GLU A 53 -5.89 -7.90 7.79
C GLU A 53 -5.70 -8.13 6.28
N PHE A 54 -5.40 -7.07 5.52
CA PHE A 54 -5.18 -7.17 4.08
C PHE A 54 -3.94 -7.98 3.71
N GLU A 55 -2.85 -7.87 4.48
CA GLU A 55 -1.61 -8.60 4.21
C GLU A 55 -1.61 -10.03 4.79
N MET A 56 -2.55 -10.34 5.69
CA MET A 56 -2.73 -11.69 6.26
C MET A 56 -3.16 -12.74 5.23
N ASP A 57 -3.62 -12.34 4.05
CA ASP A 57 -3.83 -13.25 2.91
C ASP A 57 -2.52 -13.93 2.45
N ARG A 58 -1.36 -13.37 2.83
CA ARG A 58 -0.03 -13.79 2.37
C ARG A 58 0.95 -14.10 3.50
N TYR A 59 0.77 -13.49 4.66
CA TYR A 59 1.71 -13.54 5.77
C TYR A 59 1.00 -13.85 7.10
N GLU A 60 1.72 -14.39 8.07
CA GLU A 60 1.17 -14.56 9.42
C GLU A 60 1.04 -13.21 10.13
N GLU A 61 0.02 -13.05 10.96
CA GLU A 61 -0.23 -11.79 11.67
C GLU A 61 0.98 -11.32 12.49
N GLU A 62 1.63 -12.27 13.18
CA GLU A 62 2.81 -12.01 14.02
C GLU A 62 4.00 -11.46 13.22
N GLN A 63 4.11 -11.81 11.93
CA GLN A 63 5.14 -11.32 11.04
C GLN A 63 4.78 -9.92 10.52
N VAL A 64 3.51 -9.72 10.15
CA VAL A 64 3.12 -8.54 9.38
C VAL A 64 2.75 -7.33 10.24
N ARG A 65 2.12 -7.54 11.41
CA ARG A 65 1.72 -6.48 12.34
C ARG A 65 2.87 -5.55 12.74
N PRO A 66 4.06 -6.03 13.15
CA PRO A 66 5.16 -5.14 13.50
C PRO A 66 5.67 -4.34 12.29
N VAL A 67 5.70 -4.94 11.10
CA VAL A 67 6.15 -4.29 9.87
C VAL A 67 5.19 -3.19 9.44
N VAL A 68 3.89 -3.49 9.35
CA VAL A 68 2.84 -2.52 9.01
C VAL A 68 2.83 -1.36 10.00
N THR A 69 2.86 -1.64 11.30
CA THR A 69 2.86 -0.61 12.35
C THR A 69 4.05 0.33 12.24
N ARG A 70 5.23 -0.19 11.87
CA ARG A 70 6.43 0.60 11.66
C ARG A 70 6.34 1.43 10.37
N CYS A 71 5.93 0.80 9.27
CA CYS A 71 5.94 1.41 7.94
C CYS A 71 4.81 2.41 7.71
N ALA A 72 3.70 2.32 8.44
CA ALA A 72 2.57 3.24 8.33
C ALA A 72 2.77 4.58 9.07
N LYS A 73 3.83 4.72 9.87
CA LYS A 73 4.18 5.97 10.59
C LYS A 73 4.90 6.97 9.67
N GLN A 74 4.27 7.33 8.55
CA GLN A 74 4.80 8.33 7.63
C GLN A 74 4.14 9.69 7.88
N ASP A 75 4.95 10.74 8.01
CA ASP A 75 4.49 12.12 8.30
C ASP A 75 4.58 13.05 7.09
N ASP A 76 4.56 12.49 5.87
CA ASP A 76 4.57 13.28 4.65
C ASP A 76 3.19 13.90 4.38
N PRO A 77 3.05 15.18 4.01
CA PRO A 77 1.76 15.79 3.70
C PRO A 77 1.08 15.20 2.44
N SER A 78 1.85 14.65 1.50
CA SER A 78 1.33 14.01 0.30
C SER A 78 0.94 12.55 0.59
N VAL A 79 -0.35 12.23 0.43
CA VAL A 79 -0.83 10.83 0.53
C VAL A 79 -0.08 9.89 -0.42
N TYR A 80 0.30 10.37 -1.61
CA TYR A 80 1.02 9.56 -2.58
C TYR A 80 2.44 9.26 -2.11
N GLU A 81 3.14 10.23 -1.52
CA GLU A 81 4.47 10.00 -0.96
C GLU A 81 4.39 9.07 0.26
N ARG A 82 3.40 9.25 1.15
CA ARG A 82 3.18 8.33 2.28
C ARG A 82 2.95 6.89 1.83
N LEU A 83 2.11 6.69 0.81
CA LEU A 83 1.84 5.37 0.25
C LEU A 83 3.10 4.75 -0.36
N TRP A 84 3.91 5.55 -1.06
CA TRP A 84 5.16 5.07 -1.64
C TRP A 84 6.19 4.72 -0.56
N GLN A 85 6.39 5.58 0.44
CA GLN A 85 7.26 5.32 1.58
C GLN A 85 6.83 4.08 2.38
N PHE A 86 5.52 3.90 2.59
CA PHE A 86 4.97 2.68 3.19
C PHE A 86 5.38 1.45 2.39
N TYR A 87 5.16 1.48 1.07
CA TYR A 87 5.50 0.37 0.18
C TYR A 87 7.01 0.06 0.19
N GLN A 88 7.87 1.08 0.10
CA GLN A 88 9.31 0.93 0.18
C GLN A 88 9.76 0.32 1.52
N CYS A 89 9.18 0.78 2.63
CA CYS A 89 9.48 0.24 3.96
C CYS A 89 9.03 -1.22 4.10
N PHE A 90 7.83 -1.56 3.61
CA PHE A 90 7.26 -2.90 3.71
C PHE A 90 8.03 -3.90 2.84
N SER A 91 8.29 -3.54 1.58
CA SER A 91 9.02 -4.38 0.61
C SER A 91 10.50 -4.60 0.95
N ALA A 92 11.12 -3.68 1.70
CA ALA A 92 12.49 -3.82 2.17
C ALA A 92 12.64 -4.77 3.37
N ASP A 93 11.54 -5.17 4.03
CA ASP A 93 11.62 -6.04 5.19
C ASP A 93 11.89 -7.50 4.78
N LYS A 94 13.11 -7.96 5.07
CA LYS A 94 13.56 -9.32 4.76
C LYS A 94 12.87 -10.41 5.57
N SER A 95 12.16 -10.08 6.66
CA SER A 95 11.36 -11.05 7.40
C SER A 95 10.11 -11.50 6.65
N LEU A 96 9.69 -10.72 5.65
CA LEU A 96 8.56 -11.02 4.74
C LEU A 96 9.03 -11.56 3.38
N ALA A 97 10.35 -11.64 3.16
CA ALA A 97 10.94 -12.30 2.00
C ALA A 97 11.11 -13.79 2.35
N GLY A 98 10.19 -14.62 1.85
CA GLY A 98 10.26 -16.08 1.99
C GLY A 98 11.56 -16.68 1.45
#